data_AF-A0A662JPX4-F1
#
_entry.id   AF-A0A662JPX4-F1
#
_cell.length_a   1.000
_cell.length_b   1.000
_cell.length_c   1.000
_cell.angle_alpha   90.00
_cell.angle_beta   90.00
_cell.angle_gamma   90.00
#
_symmetry.space_group_name_H-M   'P 1'
#
loop_
_entity.id
_entity.type
_entity.pdbx_description
1 polymer ?
#
loop_
_entity_poly.entity_id
_entity_poly.type
_entity_poly.pdbx_seq_one_letter_code
_entity_poly.pdbx_strand_id
1 'polypeptide(L)'
;MGMGLKEVLMGVEEVITKEELAEALSEKTKGYIGFEPSGLVHIGWLIWAWKVQDLVEAGVDMTVLAATWHAWINDKLGGEMDRIKA
;
A
#
# COMPACT_ATOMS: atom_id res chain seq x y z
N MET A 1 7.03 1.94 -22.35
CA MET A 1 7.93 2.70 -21.45
C MET A 1 7.36 2.52 -20.06
N GLY A 2 8.16 2.05 -19.10
CA GLY A 2 7.70 1.90 -17.71
C GLY A 2 7.37 3.26 -17.10
N MET A 3 6.57 3.26 -16.04
CA MET A 3 6.23 4.49 -15.33
C MET A 3 7.45 5.08 -14.62
N GLY A 4 7.54 6.41 -14.59
CA GLY A 4 8.62 7.14 -13.94
C GLY A 4 8.18 7.84 -12.66
N LEU A 5 9.08 8.64 -12.09
CA LEU A 5 8.86 9.38 -10.84
C LEU A 5 7.60 10.25 -10.88
N LYS A 6 7.30 10.87 -12.02
CA LYS A 6 6.12 11.75 -12.17
C LYS A 6 4.82 10.99 -11.97
N GLU A 7 4.70 9.81 -12.58
CA GLU A 7 3.52 8.96 -12.48
C GLU A 7 3.37 8.42 -11.05
N VAL A 8 4.48 7.97 -10.44
CA VAL A 8 4.49 7.52 -9.03
C VAL A 8 4.03 8.61 -8.06
N LEU A 9 4.42 9.87 -8.30
CA LEU A 9 4.02 11.01 -7.46
C LEU A 9 2.57 11.48 -7.67
N MET A 10 1.87 11.02 -8.70
CA MET A 10 0.50 11.46 -8.97
C MET A 10 -0.44 11.03 -7.84
N GLY A 11 -1.17 11.99 -7.25
CA GLY A 11 -2.12 11.70 -6.16
C GLY A 11 -1.46 11.37 -4.81
N VAL A 12 -0.14 11.54 -4.68
CA VAL A 12 0.57 11.41 -3.41
C VAL A 12 0.59 12.78 -2.72
N GLU A 13 0.15 12.83 -1.47
CA GLU A 13 0.15 14.07 -0.66
C GLU A 13 1.57 14.49 -0.25
N GLU A 14 2.40 13.53 0.16
CA GLU A 14 3.77 13.76 0.65
C GLU A 14 4.71 12.60 0.30
N VAL A 15 5.98 12.92 0.04
CA VAL A 15 7.08 11.95 -0.11
C VAL A 15 8.30 12.45 0.66
N ILE A 16 8.93 11.54 1.41
CA ILE A 16 10.11 11.82 2.23
C ILE A 16 11.25 10.89 1.77
N THR A 17 12.28 11.37 1.07
CA THR A 17 12.31 12.58 0.22
C THR A 17 12.10 12.21 -1.27
N LYS A 18 11.84 13.20 -2.13
CA LYS A 18 11.65 12.94 -3.57
C LYS A 18 12.93 12.43 -4.23
N GLU A 19 14.07 12.90 -3.74
CA GLU A 19 15.40 12.53 -4.19
C GLU A 19 15.69 11.06 -3.87
N GLU A 20 15.43 10.63 -2.63
CA GLU A 20 15.59 9.24 -2.20
C GLU A 20 14.61 8.30 -2.91
N LEU A 21 13.37 8.73 -3.18
CA LEU A 21 12.43 7.96 -4.00
C LEU A 21 12.95 7.78 -5.42
N ALA A 22 13.50 8.83 -6.04
CA ALA A 22 14.04 8.76 -7.40
C ALA A 22 15.23 7.79 -7.48
N GLU A 23 16.10 7.81 -6.48
CA GLU A 23 17.22 6.86 -6.35
C GLU A 23 16.69 5.43 -6.19
N ALA A 24 15.75 5.21 -5.28
CA ALA A 24 15.15 3.89 -5.05
C ALA A 24 14.46 3.32 -6.30
N LEU A 25 13.76 4.14 -7.08
CA LEU A 25 13.11 3.70 -8.33
C LEU A 25 14.11 3.37 -9.45
N SER A 26 15.37 3.79 -9.34
CA SER A 26 16.42 3.43 -10.29
C SER A 26 17.05 2.05 -10.00
N GLU A 27 16.79 1.50 -8.81
CA GLU A 27 17.28 0.20 -8.35
C GLU A 27 16.17 -0.85 -8.24
N LYS A 28 16.55 -2.10 -7.95
CA LYS A 28 15.57 -3.14 -7.57
C LYS A 28 15.09 -2.90 -6.14
N THR A 29 13.98 -2.19 -6.01
CA THR A 29 13.42 -1.78 -4.71
C THR A 29 12.21 -2.63 -4.32
N LYS A 30 12.06 -2.83 -3.01
CA LYS A 30 10.88 -3.45 -2.38
C LYS A 30 10.04 -2.39 -1.69
N GLY A 31 8.73 -2.53 -1.73
CA GLY A 31 7.79 -1.64 -1.05
C GLY A 31 6.67 -2.42 -0.37
N TYR A 32 5.97 -1.79 0.56
CA TYR A 32 4.80 -2.43 1.17
C TYR A 32 3.73 -1.42 1.59
N ILE A 33 2.50 -1.90 1.70
CA ILE A 33 1.41 -1.23 2.41
C ILE A 33 0.72 -2.26 3.32
N GLY A 34 0.36 -1.83 4.54
CA GLY A 34 -0.47 -2.60 5.45
C GLY A 34 -1.88 -2.03 5.52
N PHE A 35 -2.89 -2.89 5.55
CA PHE A 35 -4.26 -2.50 5.83
C PHE A 35 -4.89 -3.41 6.87
N GLU A 36 -5.79 -2.87 7.69
CA GLU A 36 -6.58 -3.64 8.65
C GLU A 36 -7.85 -4.20 7.97
N PRO A 37 -8.03 -5.53 7.89
CA PRO A 37 -9.29 -6.13 7.48
C PRO A 37 -10.34 -5.86 8.57
N SER A 38 -11.07 -4.76 8.41
CA SER A 38 -11.90 -4.18 9.47
C SER A 38 -13.39 -4.13 9.13
N GLY A 39 -13.77 -4.65 7.97
CA GLY A 39 -15.13 -4.66 7.46
C GLY A 39 -15.17 -4.59 5.94
N LEU A 40 -16.28 -4.08 5.40
CA LEU A 40 -16.46 -3.94 3.96
C LEU A 40 -15.49 -2.92 3.37
N VAL A 41 -14.86 -3.28 2.25
CA VAL A 41 -14.04 -2.37 1.46
C VAL A 41 -14.91 -1.25 0.92
N HIS A 42 -14.45 0.00 1.06
CA HIS A 42 -15.10 1.18 0.50
C HIS A 42 -14.21 1.87 -0.55
N ILE A 43 -14.76 2.81 -1.31
CA ILE A 43 -14.09 3.47 -2.44
C ILE A 43 -12.76 4.15 -2.08
N GLY A 44 -12.56 4.52 -0.82
CA GLY A 44 -11.29 5.11 -0.36
C GLY A 44 -10.10 4.16 -0.47
N TRP A 45 -10.35 2.85 -0.47
CA TRP A 45 -9.29 1.85 -0.62
C TRP A 45 -8.77 1.78 -2.06
N LEU A 46 -9.56 2.23 -3.04
CA LEU A 46 -9.13 2.29 -4.43
C LEU A 46 -7.95 3.26 -4.61
N ILE A 47 -7.87 4.32 -3.78
CA ILE A 47 -6.80 5.32 -3.86
C ILE A 47 -5.43 4.66 -3.67
N TRP A 48 -5.25 3.91 -2.57
CA TRP A 48 -3.99 3.23 -2.33
C TRP A 48 -3.83 1.98 -3.20
N ALA A 49 -4.92 1.32 -3.63
CA ALA A 49 -4.84 0.17 -4.54
C ALA A 49 -4.29 0.59 -5.91
N TRP A 50 -4.73 1.72 -6.46
CA TRP A 50 -4.14 2.31 -7.65
C TRP A 50 -2.68 2.71 -7.42
N LYS A 51 -2.34 3.25 -6.23
CA LYS A 51 -0.93 3.54 -5.92
C LYS A 51 -0.04 2.29 -5.87
N VAL A 52 -0.56 1.17 -5.37
CA VAL A 52 0.16 -0.12 -5.42
C VAL A 52 0.38 -0.55 -6.86
N GLN A 53 -0.65 -0.44 -7.71
CA GLN A 53 -0.50 -0.71 -9.15
C GLN A 53 0.57 0.19 -9.77
N ASP A 54 0.55 1.48 -9.46
CA ASP A 54 1.53 2.43 -9.98
C ASP A 54 2.97 2.02 -9.61
N LEU A 55 3.19 1.63 -8.36
CA LEU A 55 4.50 1.21 -7.87
C LEU A 55 4.96 -0.11 -8.51
N VAL A 56 4.04 -1.06 -8.72
CA VAL A 56 4.33 -2.31 -9.45
C VAL A 56 4.73 -2.01 -10.90
N GLU A 57 4.00 -1.12 -11.58
CA GLU A 57 4.31 -0.72 -12.96
C GLU A 57 5.60 0.10 -13.08
N ALA A 58 6.02 0.77 -12.00
CA ALA A 58 7.32 1.42 -11.86
C ALA A 58 8.48 0.46 -11.52
N GLY A 59 8.18 -0.84 -11.32
CA GLY A 59 9.20 -1.87 -11.07
C GLY A 59 9.46 -2.19 -9.59
N VAL A 60 8.65 -1.68 -8.67
CA VAL A 60 8.77 -1.98 -7.24
C VAL A 60 8.16 -3.34 -6.91
N ASP A 61 8.91 -4.17 -6.19
CA ASP A 61 8.42 -5.44 -5.64
C ASP A 61 7.53 -5.16 -4.42
N MET A 62 6.23 -5.01 -4.66
CA MET A 62 5.23 -4.58 -3.67
C MET A 62 4.65 -5.75 -2.88
N THR A 63 4.64 -5.61 -1.55
CA THR A 63 3.92 -6.49 -0.62
C THR A 63 2.67 -5.80 -0.07
N VAL A 64 1.51 -6.45 -0.16
CA VAL A 64 0.30 -6.01 0.54
C VAL A 64 0.11 -6.87 1.79
N LEU A 65 0.25 -6.25 2.96
CA LEU A 65 0.09 -6.90 4.25
C LEU A 65 -1.36 -6.78 4.73
N ALA A 66 -2.08 -7.91 4.75
CA ALA A 66 -3.31 -8.03 5.51
C ALA A 66 -2.97 -8.04 7.01
N ALA A 67 -3.07 -6.88 7.67
CA ALA A 67 -2.63 -6.64 9.03
C ALA A 67 -3.63 -7.19 10.06
N THR A 68 -3.93 -8.49 10.00
CA THR A 68 -4.94 -9.19 10.80
C THR A 68 -4.72 -9.05 12.31
N TRP A 69 -3.47 -9.13 12.77
CA TRP A 69 -3.13 -8.90 14.17
C TRP A 69 -3.35 -7.45 14.62
N HIS A 70 -3.13 -6.47 13.74
CA HIS A 70 -3.38 -5.06 14.05
C HIS A 70 -4.88 -4.81 14.17
N ALA A 71 -5.67 -5.37 13.24
CA ALA A 71 -7.13 -5.36 13.31
C ALA A 71 -7.63 -6.04 14.59
N TRP A 72 -7.02 -7.15 15.01
CA TRP A 72 -7.37 -7.86 16.24
C TRP A 72 -7.05 -7.05 17.50
N ILE A 73 -5.86 -6.45 17.59
CA ILE A 73 -5.47 -5.55 18.69
C ILE A 73 -6.42 -4.35 18.78
N ASN A 74 -6.93 -3.88 17.64
CA ASN A 74 -7.86 -2.74 17.55
C ASN A 74 -9.35 -3.15 17.66
N ASP A 75 -9.65 -4.33 18.19
CA ASP A 75 -11.01 -4.85 18.42
C ASP A 75 -11.92 -4.84 17.17
N LYS A 76 -11.32 -4.86 15.97
CA LYS A 76 -12.09 -4.87 14.72
C LYS A 76 -12.89 -6.15 14.63
N LEU A 77 -14.13 -6.03 14.13
CA LEU A 77 -15.06 -7.16 14.01
C LEU A 77 -15.27 -7.91 15.34
N GLY A 78 -15.16 -7.19 16.47
CA GLY A 78 -15.32 -7.74 17.82
C GLY A 78 -14.12 -8.54 18.32
N GLY A 79 -12.94 -8.40 17.69
CA GLY A 79 -11.76 -9.18 18.07
C GLY A 79 -11.83 -10.65 17.67
N GLU A 80 -12.79 -11.03 16.82
CA GLU A 80 -12.92 -12.40 16.30
C GLU A 80 -11.98 -12.61 15.10
N MET A 81 -10.83 -13.25 15.32
CA MET A 81 -9.80 -13.45 14.29
C MET A 81 -10.33 -14.14 13.02
N ASP A 82 -11.28 -15.05 13.15
CA ASP A 82 -11.87 -15.74 12.00
C ASP A 82 -12.67 -14.78 11.11
N ARG A 83 -13.33 -13.76 11.70
CA ARG A 83 -14.01 -12.71 10.92
C ARG A 83 -13.04 -11.75 10.25
N ILE A 84 -11.88 -11.51 10.87
CA ILE A 84 -10.81 -10.67 10.33
C ILE A 84 -10.10 -11.36 9.15
N LYS A 85 -10.02 -12.69 9.16
CA LYS A 85 -9.38 -13.49 8.10
C LYS A 85 -10.30 -13.90 6.96
N ALA A 86 -11.62 -13.89 7.18
CA ALA A 86 -12.64 -14.25 6.20
C ALA A 86 -12.63 -13.32 4.99
#